data_AF-A0A925R7T6-F1
#
_entry.id   AF-A0A925R7T6-F1
#
_cell.length_a   1.000
_cell.length_b   1.000
_cell.length_c   1.000
_cell.angle_alpha   90.00
_cell.angle_beta   90.00
_cell.angle_gamma   90.00
#
_symmetry.space_group_name_H-M   'P 1'
#
loop_
_entity.id
_entity.type
_entity.pdbx_description
1 polymer ?
#
loop_
_entity_poly.entity_id
_entity_poly.type
_entity_poly.pdbx_seq_one_letter_code
_entity_poly.pdbx_strand_id
1 'polypeptide(L)'
;MQTCLAWDTIYEPEKDRVVTPVSRIWNIGWGEYGLYCWDTYFVALMASVDNKELAYANAIEITKERTSEGFVPNCSAGGGFKTLDRSQPPVGSMVIKQLYERHGDHWLLEEVFELNRGVLRDISRHTIISGPR
;
A
#
# COMPACT_ATOMS: atom_id res chain seq x y z
N MET A 1 13.30 0.35 16.67
CA MET A 1 12.22 0.37 15.66
C MET A 1 10.99 -0.42 16.08
N GLN A 2 11.11 -1.68 16.55
CA GLN A 2 9.98 -2.51 17.00
C GLN A 2 8.97 -1.77 17.90
N THR A 3 9.42 -1.08 18.94
CA THR A 3 8.53 -0.33 19.86
C THR A 3 7.76 0.79 19.17
N CYS A 4 8.37 1.48 18.19
CA CYS A 4 7.69 2.52 17.43
C CYS A 4 6.60 1.93 16.55
N LEU A 5 6.90 0.85 15.81
CA LEU A 5 5.90 0.16 14.98
C LEU A 5 4.76 -0.39 15.83
N ALA A 6 5.06 -1.01 16.97
CA ALA A 6 4.04 -1.50 17.89
C ALA A 6 3.18 -0.36 18.46
N TRP A 7 3.81 0.79 18.78
CA TRP A 7 3.09 1.97 19.22
C TRP A 7 2.22 2.57 18.13
N ASP A 8 2.61 2.57 16.86
CA ASP A 8 1.78 3.16 15.81
C ASP A 8 0.75 2.20 15.22
N THR A 9 0.96 0.88 15.34
CA THR A 9 0.04 -0.14 14.79
C THR A 9 -1.32 -0.06 15.45
N ILE A 10 -2.37 0.04 14.63
CA ILE A 10 -3.77 0.11 15.06
C ILE A 10 -4.62 -0.87 14.26
N TYR A 11 -5.76 -1.21 14.84
CA TYR A 11 -6.87 -1.78 14.09
C TYR A 11 -7.73 -0.65 13.51
N GLU A 12 -8.04 -0.75 12.23
CA GLU A 12 -8.80 0.22 11.46
C GLU A 12 -10.15 -0.41 11.06
N PRO A 13 -11.28 0.07 11.61
CA PRO A 13 -12.55 -0.63 11.58
C PRO A 13 -13.36 -0.49 10.29
N GLU A 14 -13.14 0.54 9.47
CA GLU A 14 -13.85 0.76 8.20
C GLU A 14 -13.51 -0.33 7.17
N LYS A 15 -12.24 -0.77 7.12
CA LYS A 15 -11.77 -1.82 6.21
C LYS A 15 -11.38 -3.13 6.90
N ASP A 16 -11.68 -3.28 8.19
CA ASP A 16 -11.39 -4.49 8.99
C ASP A 16 -9.95 -4.97 8.84
N ARG A 17 -9.00 -4.10 9.20
CA ARG A 17 -7.57 -4.37 8.96
C ARG A 17 -6.65 -3.85 10.05
N VAL A 18 -5.44 -4.40 10.07
CA VAL A 18 -4.35 -3.94 10.93
C VAL A 18 -3.36 -3.17 10.06
N VAL A 19 -3.08 -1.93 10.44
CA VAL A 19 -2.16 -1.05 9.72
C VAL A 19 -1.25 -0.33 10.72
N THR A 20 -0.09 0.12 10.24
CA THR A 20 0.86 0.92 11.01
C THR A 20 1.01 2.30 10.35
N PRO A 21 0.13 3.26 10.67
CA PRO A 21 0.22 4.63 10.19
C PRO A 21 1.54 5.30 10.57
N VAL A 22 1.86 6.40 9.87
CA VAL A 22 3.10 7.17 10.12
C VAL A 22 3.10 7.90 11.46
N SER A 23 1.93 8.12 12.06
CA SER A 23 1.77 8.81 13.33
C SER A 23 0.40 8.53 13.93
N ARG A 24 0.38 7.92 15.12
CA ARG A 24 -0.86 7.78 15.89
C ARG A 24 -1.45 9.13 16.35
N ILE A 25 -0.66 10.19 16.46
CA ILE A 25 -1.17 11.52 16.85
C ILE A 25 -1.90 12.17 15.67
N TRP A 26 -1.39 12.02 14.44
CA TRP A 26 -2.00 12.61 13.25
C TRP A 26 -3.32 11.94 12.88
N ASN A 27 -3.47 10.67 13.23
CA ASN A 27 -4.73 9.94 13.13
C ASN A 27 -5.89 10.67 13.83
N ILE A 28 -5.63 11.35 14.96
CA ILE A 28 -6.65 12.17 15.65
C ILE A 28 -7.10 13.33 14.75
N GLY A 29 -6.17 13.97 14.04
CA GLY A 29 -6.49 15.06 13.11
C GLY A 29 -7.21 14.59 11.84
N TRP A 30 -6.90 13.38 11.36
CA TRP A 30 -7.63 12.73 10.26
C TRP A 30 -8.97 12.14 10.68
N GLY A 31 -9.23 12.03 11.99
CA GLY A 31 -10.43 11.41 12.54
C GLY A 31 -10.35 9.88 12.67
N GLU A 32 -9.45 9.21 11.95
CA GLU A 32 -9.30 7.74 11.98
C GLU A 32 -7.85 7.29 11.76
N TYR A 33 -7.39 7.12 10.51
CA TYR A 33 -6.04 6.70 10.15
C TYR A 33 -5.47 7.58 9.04
N GLY A 34 -4.14 7.60 8.90
CA GLY A 34 -3.45 8.20 7.75
C GLY A 34 -2.32 7.31 7.24
N LEU A 35 -2.52 6.69 6.08
CA LEU A 35 -1.49 5.97 5.35
C LEU A 35 -0.87 6.87 4.28
N TYR A 36 0.45 6.78 4.17
CA TYR A 36 1.23 7.49 3.16
C TYR A 36 2.03 6.49 2.35
N CYS A 37 2.02 6.65 1.02
CA CYS A 37 2.45 5.63 0.06
C CYS A 37 3.83 5.03 0.40
N TRP A 38 4.91 5.77 0.24
CA TRP A 38 6.26 5.23 0.44
C TRP A 38 6.57 4.91 1.92
N ASP A 39 6.02 5.68 2.86
CA ASP A 39 6.23 5.48 4.30
C ASP A 39 5.67 4.11 4.73
N THR A 40 4.47 3.75 4.27
CA THR A 40 3.82 2.48 4.64
C THR A 40 4.53 1.27 4.02
N TYR A 41 5.13 1.43 2.84
CA TYR A 41 6.02 0.39 2.28
C TYR A 41 7.31 0.24 3.11
N PHE A 42 7.90 1.33 3.60
CA PHE A 42 9.08 1.21 4.47
C PHE A 42 8.74 0.65 5.86
N VAL A 43 7.55 0.94 6.39
CA VAL A 43 6.98 0.26 7.55
C VAL A 43 6.94 -1.26 7.31
N ALA A 44 6.49 -1.71 6.13
CA ALA A 44 6.49 -3.13 5.79
C ALA A 44 7.90 -3.75 5.84
N LEU A 45 8.91 -3.07 5.26
CA LEU A 45 10.30 -3.53 5.34
C LEU A 45 10.82 -3.59 6.78
N MET A 46 10.52 -2.58 7.60
CA MET A 46 10.94 -2.55 9.00
C MET A 46 10.27 -3.67 9.81
N ALA A 47 8.97 -3.92 9.59
CA ALA A 47 8.24 -5.00 10.24
C ALA A 47 8.76 -6.39 9.82
N SER A 48 9.23 -6.56 8.58
CA SER A 48 9.71 -7.84 8.04
C SER A 48 10.91 -8.45 8.76
N VAL A 49 11.58 -7.68 9.62
CA VAL A 49 12.66 -8.17 10.48
C VAL A 49 12.12 -9.07 11.59
N ASP A 50 10.96 -8.75 12.13
CA ASP A 50 10.47 -9.31 13.39
C ASP A 50 9.06 -9.89 13.30
N ASN A 51 8.25 -9.43 12.35
CA ASN A 51 6.86 -9.81 12.18
C ASN A 51 6.48 -9.77 10.70
N LYS A 52 6.58 -10.93 10.05
CA LYS A 52 6.21 -11.13 8.64
C LYS A 52 4.75 -10.74 8.36
N GLU A 53 3.85 -11.01 9.31
CA GLU A 53 2.42 -10.88 9.09
C GLU A 53 2.03 -9.40 9.09
N LEU A 54 2.63 -8.61 9.99
CA LEU A 54 2.49 -7.16 10.01
C LEU A 54 3.16 -6.51 8.79
N ALA A 55 4.27 -7.06 8.31
CA ALA A 55 4.91 -6.60 7.09
C ALA A 55 3.98 -6.75 5.88
N TYR A 56 3.37 -7.92 5.74
CA TYR A 56 2.46 -8.22 4.64
C TYR A 56 1.19 -7.39 4.73
N ALA A 57 0.61 -7.26 5.93
CA ALA A 57 -0.55 -6.39 6.15
C ALA A 57 -0.28 -4.97 5.64
N ASN A 58 0.81 -4.33 6.08
CA ASN A 58 1.11 -2.97 5.64
C ASN A 58 1.36 -2.86 4.12
N ALA A 59 2.11 -3.79 3.52
CA ALA A 59 2.40 -3.75 2.09
C ALA A 59 1.16 -3.97 1.21
N ILE A 60 0.29 -4.90 1.60
CA ILE A 60 -0.95 -5.21 0.89
C ILE A 60 -1.94 -4.06 1.05
N GLU A 61 -2.13 -3.56 2.27
CA GLU A 61 -3.15 -2.56 2.55
C GLU A 61 -2.85 -1.21 1.90
N ILE A 62 -1.59 -0.76 1.85
CA ILE A 62 -1.25 0.43 1.07
C ILE A 62 -1.41 0.21 -0.44
N THR A 63 -1.13 -1.00 -0.95
CA THR A 63 -1.35 -1.32 -2.37
C THR A 63 -2.84 -1.26 -2.72
N LYS A 64 -3.70 -1.77 -1.83
CA LYS A 64 -5.17 -1.69 -1.97
C LYS A 64 -5.69 -0.27 -1.97
N GLU A 65 -4.94 0.71 -1.43
CA GLU A 65 -5.35 2.12 -1.46
C GLU A 65 -5.29 2.78 -2.82
N ARG A 66 -4.80 2.10 -3.86
CA ARG A 66 -4.79 2.63 -5.22
C ARG A 66 -6.08 3.35 -5.63
N THR A 67 -5.91 4.40 -6.42
CA THR A 67 -7.01 5.18 -7.00
C THR A 67 -7.63 4.45 -8.19
N SER A 68 -8.76 4.96 -8.69
CA SER A 68 -9.36 4.50 -9.96
C SER A 68 -8.40 4.64 -11.14
N GLU A 69 -7.52 5.65 -11.10
CA GLU A 69 -6.49 5.91 -12.11
C GLU A 69 -5.28 4.95 -12.01
N GLY A 70 -5.29 4.03 -11.05
CA GLY A 70 -4.34 2.92 -10.98
C GLY A 70 -3.03 3.21 -10.25
N PHE A 71 -2.89 4.34 -9.56
CA PHE A 71 -1.71 4.65 -8.74
C PHE A 71 -2.04 4.63 -7.25
N VAL A 72 -1.05 4.32 -6.40
CA VAL A 72 -1.18 4.42 -4.93
C VAL A 72 -1.14 5.91 -4.54
N PRO A 73 -2.16 6.44 -3.85
CA PRO A 73 -2.23 7.87 -3.52
C PRO A 73 -1.11 8.27 -2.57
N ASN A 74 -0.66 9.53 -2.63
CA ASN A 74 0.28 10.09 -1.65
C ASN A 74 -0.25 9.88 -0.22
N CYS A 75 -1.53 10.17 0.00
CA CYS A 75 -2.20 9.96 1.27
C CYS A 75 -3.55 9.28 1.06
N SER A 76 -3.84 8.28 1.89
CA SER A 76 -5.17 7.70 2.10
C SER A 76 -5.49 7.74 3.58
N ALA A 77 -6.66 8.25 3.93
CA ALA A 77 -7.06 8.42 5.31
C ALA A 77 -8.51 7.99 5.53
N GLY A 78 -8.94 8.08 6.79
CA GLY A 78 -10.31 7.81 7.20
C GLY A 78 -11.39 8.57 6.44
N GLY A 79 -12.62 8.08 6.54
CA GLY A 79 -13.77 8.68 5.85
C GLY A 79 -13.64 8.67 4.32
N GLY A 80 -12.91 7.70 3.77
CA GLY A 80 -12.71 7.53 2.32
C GLY A 80 -11.78 8.56 1.65
N PHE A 81 -11.04 9.38 2.42
CA PHE A 81 -10.16 10.39 1.83
C PHE A 81 -8.97 9.76 1.07
N LYS A 82 -8.71 10.23 -0.15
CA LYS A 82 -7.53 9.90 -0.96
C LYS A 82 -7.05 11.11 -1.75
N THR A 83 -5.74 11.29 -1.89
CA THR A 83 -5.19 12.22 -2.88
C THR A 83 -5.34 11.65 -4.28
N LEU A 84 -6.06 12.35 -5.16
CA LEU A 84 -6.34 11.90 -6.54
C LEU A 84 -5.46 12.58 -7.60
N ASP A 85 -4.67 13.57 -7.20
CA ASP A 85 -3.82 14.40 -8.06
C ASP A 85 -2.35 13.98 -8.04
N ARG A 86 -1.91 13.16 -7.08
CA ARG A 86 -0.50 12.83 -6.86
C ARG A 86 -0.26 11.51 -6.13
N SER A 87 0.89 10.92 -6.42
CA SER A 87 1.48 9.79 -5.68
C SER A 87 2.75 10.25 -4.93
N GLN A 88 3.58 9.31 -4.49
CA GLN A 88 4.92 9.48 -3.91
C GLN A 88 5.90 8.55 -4.64
N PRO A 89 7.22 8.58 -4.32
CA PRO A 89 8.18 7.72 -5.01
C PRO A 89 7.74 6.23 -5.06
N PRO A 90 7.73 5.61 -6.25
CA PRO A 90 7.13 4.29 -6.46
C PRO A 90 8.05 3.16 -5.97
N VAL A 91 8.14 2.99 -4.65
CA VAL A 91 8.99 1.98 -4.00
C VAL A 91 8.29 0.62 -3.81
N GLY A 92 6.99 0.52 -4.13
CA GLY A 92 6.17 -0.65 -3.81
C GLY A 92 6.70 -1.97 -4.38
N SER A 93 7.03 -2.02 -5.67
CA SER A 93 7.55 -3.25 -6.30
C SER A 93 8.91 -3.67 -5.72
N MET A 94 9.76 -2.71 -5.38
CA MET A 94 11.05 -2.95 -4.72
C MET A 94 10.85 -3.54 -3.31
N VAL A 95 9.88 -3.02 -2.54
CA VAL A 95 9.55 -3.54 -1.21
C VAL A 95 8.94 -4.94 -1.30
N ILE A 96 7.96 -5.15 -2.19
CA ILE A 96 7.34 -6.47 -2.38
C ILE A 96 8.37 -7.52 -2.80
N LYS A 97 9.30 -7.17 -3.70
CA LYS A 97 10.40 -8.05 -4.08
C LYS A 97 11.26 -8.42 -2.87
N GLN A 98 11.65 -7.45 -2.04
CA GLN A 98 12.45 -7.73 -0.84
C GLN A 98 11.70 -8.61 0.18
N LEU A 99 10.39 -8.40 0.35
CA LEU A 99 9.55 -9.23 1.21
C LEU A 99 9.46 -10.67 0.70
N TYR A 100 9.28 -10.85 -0.61
CA TYR A 100 9.28 -12.16 -1.26
C TYR A 100 10.64 -12.85 -1.14
N GLU A 101 11.75 -12.15 -1.42
CA GLU A 101 13.10 -12.74 -1.29
C GLU A 101 13.43 -13.16 0.14
N ARG A 102 12.89 -12.44 1.13
CA ARG A 102 13.10 -12.74 2.55
C ARG A 102 12.31 -13.96 3.04
N HIS A 103 11.06 -14.10 2.60
CA HIS A 103 10.12 -15.04 3.21
C HIS A 103 9.65 -16.16 2.27
N GLY A 104 9.83 -16.01 0.95
CA GLY A 104 9.55 -17.03 -0.07
C GLY A 104 8.07 -17.25 -0.40
N ASP A 105 7.16 -16.45 0.15
CA ASP A 105 5.72 -16.65 0.00
C ASP A 105 5.19 -16.13 -1.35
N HIS A 106 4.95 -17.04 -2.29
CA HIS A 106 4.42 -16.72 -3.62
C HIS A 106 3.04 -16.05 -3.60
N TRP A 107 2.20 -16.39 -2.61
CA TRP A 107 0.86 -15.84 -2.50
C TRP A 107 0.87 -14.32 -2.31
N LEU A 108 1.93 -13.73 -1.72
CA LEU A 108 2.09 -12.28 -1.64
C LEU A 108 2.14 -11.64 -3.03
N LEU A 109 2.87 -12.27 -3.95
CA LEU A 109 2.95 -11.80 -5.33
C LEU A 109 1.59 -11.93 -6.01
N GLU A 110 0.89 -13.05 -5.82
CA GLU A 110 -0.45 -13.25 -6.36
C GLU A 110 -1.42 -12.18 -5.85
N GLU A 111 -1.47 -11.93 -4.54
CA GLU A 111 -2.31 -10.90 -3.93
C GLU A 111 -2.03 -9.51 -4.54
N VAL A 112 -0.76 -9.11 -4.62
CA VAL A 112 -0.38 -7.76 -5.08
C VAL A 112 -0.49 -7.62 -6.61
N PHE A 113 -0.18 -8.66 -7.40
CA PHE A 113 -0.28 -8.60 -8.86
C PHE A 113 -1.70 -8.79 -9.38
N GLU A 114 -2.55 -9.61 -8.74
CA GLU A 114 -3.97 -9.70 -9.11
C GLU A 114 -4.67 -8.37 -8.87
N LEU A 115 -4.33 -7.66 -7.80
CA LEU A 115 -4.73 -6.26 -7.64
C LEU A 115 -4.33 -5.49 -8.90
N ASN A 116 -3.05 -5.48 -9.29
CA ASN A 116 -2.54 -4.68 -10.41
C ASN A 116 -3.02 -5.09 -11.83
N ARG A 117 -3.59 -6.30 -12.04
CA ARG A 117 -4.11 -6.70 -13.36
C ARG A 117 -5.27 -5.85 -13.89
N GLY A 118 -6.04 -5.21 -13.02
CA GLY A 118 -7.07 -4.25 -13.43
C GLY A 118 -6.49 -3.07 -14.24
N VAL A 119 -5.34 -2.54 -13.80
CA VAL A 119 -4.68 -1.36 -14.39
C VAL A 119 -4.01 -1.72 -15.72
N LEU A 120 -3.35 -2.88 -15.80
CA LEU A 120 -2.69 -3.32 -17.03
C LEU A 120 -3.70 -3.59 -18.18
N ARG A 121 -4.92 -4.04 -17.85
CA ARG A 121 -5.99 -4.19 -18.85
C ARG A 121 -6.44 -2.83 -19.38
N ASP A 122 -6.60 -1.82 -18.53
CA ASP A 122 -7.03 -0.49 -18.99
C ASP A 122 -5.94 0.26 -19.77
N ILE A 123 -4.66 0.11 -19.40
CA ILE A 123 -3.54 0.64 -20.21
C ILE A 123 -3.51 -0.02 -21.60
N SER A 124 -3.75 -1.34 -21.69
CA SER A 124 -3.83 -2.03 -22.99
C SER A 124 -5.01 -1.58 -23.86
N ARG A 125 -6.13 -1.16 -23.25
CA ARG A 125 -7.30 -0.62 -23.97
C ARG A 125 -7.08 0.79 -24.50
N HIS A 126 -6.27 1.59 -23.80
CA HIS A 126 -5.94 2.97 -24.20
C HIS A 126 -4.68 3.05 -25.09
N THR A 127 -3.93 1.96 -25.25
CA THR A 127 -2.74 1.88 -26.13
C THR A 127 -3.02 1.10 -27.43
N ILE A 128 -4.26 1.14 -27.94
CA ILE A 128 -4.48 0.85 -29.37
C ILE A 128 -4.30 2.17 -30.10
N ILE A 129 -3.04 2.45 -30.43
CA ILE A 129 -2.70 3.41 -31.48
C ILE A 129 -3.32 2.83 -32.75
N SER A 130 -4.42 3.43 -33.21
CA SER A 130 -4.94 3.22 -34.55
C SER A 130 -3.86 3.64 -35.54
N GLY A 131 -3.09 2.66 -36.03
CA GLY A 131 -2.23 2.86 -37.19
C GLY A 131 -3.09 3.20 -38.41
N PRO A 132 -2.66 4.11 -39.30
CA PRO A 132 -3.41 4.41 -40.51
C PRO A 132 -3.48 3.19 -41.42
N ARG A 133 -4.65 3.03 -42.07
CA ARG A 133 -4.92 2.04 -43.12
C ARG A 133 -4.09 2.28 -44.37
#